data_AF-A0A960U5D8-F1
#
_entry.id   AF-A0A960U5D8-F1
#
_cell.length_a   1.000
_cell.length_b   1.000
_cell.length_c   1.000
_cell.angle_alpha   90.00
_cell.angle_beta   90.00
_cell.angle_gamma   90.00
#
_symmetry.space_group_name_H-M   'P 1'
#
loop_
_entity.id
_entity.type
_entity.pdbx_description
1 polymer ?
#
loop_
_entity_poly.entity_id
_entity_poly.type
_entity_poly.pdbx_seq_one_letter_code
_entity_poly.pdbx_strand_id
1 'polypeptide(L)'
;MNLHGFFSLWLAFLLIWWGFAKIEASSRTRRPSLKRGNNSSEDYFQNTRSSLISKLKREFAMRTPTEVLSGVIASVSIHIAKSDGRISEEEIDAIKFALKTRFGQVEQKFIRDIVLLTREHIEEIGEDSIFPSIVEVINLYLRLVDSLDTINRETLYLLIFGVIYEVSIADGQIRYKEEILFQRICSYFRIPRDYQAQIKRSAHYAYNVRKNRGFGYEDSSYQTSEPSGQKEAIRFKESIDFFNLNANYSSEELEKAWKKIIMMYHPDRHHNAKPEIYELMNQKFLESKQVYEYLKSYLNKPRPQFNN
;
A
#
# COMPACT_ATOMS: atom_id res chain seq x y z
N MET A 1 -0.86 43.66 -4.33
CA MET A 1 0.34 42.80 -4.22
C MET A 1 1.07 43.20 -2.96
N ASN A 2 1.13 42.31 -1.96
CA ASN A 2 1.86 42.53 -0.70
C ASN A 2 2.67 41.26 -0.39
N LEU A 3 4.00 41.40 -0.41
CA LEU A 3 4.98 40.32 -0.33
C LEU A 3 5.51 40.06 1.11
N HIS A 4 4.80 40.53 2.15
CA HIS A 4 5.30 40.52 3.53
C HIS A 4 4.78 39.37 4.42
N GLY A 5 3.86 38.52 3.93
CA GLY A 5 3.29 37.42 4.71
C GLY A 5 4.08 36.10 4.71
N PHE A 6 5.02 35.92 3.78
CA PHE A 6 5.71 34.63 3.58
C PHE A 6 7.00 34.45 4.37
N PHE A 7 7.54 35.51 5.00
CA PHE A 7 8.85 35.45 5.67
C PHE A 7 8.78 35.01 7.14
N SER A 8 7.62 35.09 7.81
CA SER A 8 7.50 34.75 9.24
C SER A 8 7.30 33.26 9.52
N LEU A 9 6.75 32.50 8.57
CA LEU A 9 6.60 31.03 8.67
C LEU A 9 7.91 30.28 8.39
N TRP A 10 8.85 30.90 7.67
CA TRP A 10 10.16 30.31 7.36
C TRP A 10 11.12 30.34 8.55
N LEU A 11 11.05 31.36 9.42
CA LEU A 11 11.94 31.45 10.59
C LEU A 11 11.53 30.53 11.76
N ALA A 12 10.24 30.18 11.86
CA ALA A 12 9.73 29.28 12.91
C ALA A 12 10.16 27.82 12.69
N PHE A 13 10.44 27.41 11.45
CA PHE A 13 10.90 26.05 11.13
C PHE A 13 12.39 25.80 11.43
N LEU A 14 13.24 26.83 11.40
CA LEU A 14 14.68 26.70 11.66
C LEU A 14 15.04 26.53 13.14
N LEU A 15 14.19 26.99 14.07
CA LEU A 15 14.44 26.86 15.52
C LEU A 15 14.01 25.50 16.09
N ILE A 16 13.12 24.77 15.42
CA ILE A 16 12.72 23.41 15.82
C ILE A 16 13.78 22.38 15.39
N TRP A 17 14.53 22.65 14.32
CA TRP A 17 15.53 21.72 13.78
C TRP A 17 16.85 21.71 14.56
N TRP A 18 17.21 22.81 15.25
CA TRP A 18 18.46 22.87 16.04
C TRP A 18 18.36 22.23 17.44
N GLY A 19 17.14 22.00 17.94
CA GLY A 19 16.90 21.39 19.25
C GLY A 19 17.06 19.86 19.32
N PHE A 20 16.92 19.15 18.19
CA PHE A 20 16.96 17.68 18.17
C PHE A 20 18.36 17.08 17.98
N ALA A 21 19.31 17.84 17.42
CA ALA A 21 20.67 17.36 17.14
C ALA A 21 21.58 17.23 18.39
N LYS A 22 21.10 17.61 19.58
CA LYS A 22 21.92 17.65 20.82
C LYS A 22 21.63 16.51 21.81
N ILE A 23 20.65 15.63 21.53
CA ILE A 23 20.24 14.54 22.43
C ILE A 23 20.86 13.19 22.04
N GLU A 24 21.44 13.07 20.85
CA GLU A 24 21.96 11.79 20.32
C GLU A 24 23.46 11.53 20.62
N ALA A 25 24.12 12.42 21.38
CA ALA A 25 25.56 12.35 21.65
C ALA A 25 25.96 11.79 23.03
N SER A 26 25.02 11.28 23.85
CA SER A 26 25.37 10.75 25.19
C SER A 26 24.67 9.42 25.54
N SER A 27 25.16 8.31 24.97
CA SER A 27 25.05 6.99 25.62
C SER A 27 25.99 5.96 24.98
N ARG A 28 27.31 6.16 25.15
CA ARG A 28 28.30 5.07 25.05
C ARG A 28 28.68 4.63 26.45
N THR A 29 28.10 3.55 26.94
CA THR A 29 28.64 2.81 28.10
C THR A 29 28.56 1.29 27.90
N ARG A 30 29.60 0.65 28.43
CA ARG A 30 30.16 -0.69 28.18
C ARG A 30 29.20 -1.88 28.43
N ARG A 31 29.49 -2.97 27.70
CA ARG A 31 29.01 -4.35 27.92
C ARG A 31 29.35 -4.90 29.32
N PRO A 32 28.63 -5.94 29.75
CA PRO A 32 29.29 -7.14 30.26
C PRO A 32 28.82 -8.43 29.56
N SER A 33 29.76 -9.37 29.45
CA SER A 33 29.62 -10.72 28.90
C SER A 33 28.94 -11.68 29.88
N LEU A 34 28.06 -12.57 29.39
CA LEU A 34 27.63 -13.79 30.08
C LEU A 34 27.38 -14.92 29.09
N LYS A 35 27.56 -16.14 29.59
CA LYS A 35 28.07 -17.36 28.94
C LYS A 35 27.05 -18.18 28.14
N ARG A 36 27.61 -18.98 27.22
CA ARG A 36 27.08 -20.14 26.47
C ARG A 36 26.09 -21.03 27.24
N GLY A 37 25.01 -21.44 26.55
CA GLY A 37 24.20 -22.61 26.86
C GLY A 37 23.18 -22.93 25.76
N ASN A 38 23.39 -24.06 25.07
CA ASN A 38 22.47 -24.85 24.23
C ASN A 38 21.96 -24.29 22.87
N ASN A 39 22.80 -24.50 21.85
CA ASN A 39 22.48 -24.45 20.42
C ASN A 39 21.82 -25.76 19.95
N SER A 40 20.50 -25.76 19.72
CA SER A 40 19.89 -26.74 18.80
C SER A 40 18.63 -26.20 18.12
N SER A 41 17.83 -25.40 18.82
CA SER A 41 16.69 -24.67 18.25
C SER A 41 17.12 -23.40 17.51
N GLU A 42 18.11 -22.66 18.02
CA GLU A 42 18.61 -21.45 17.38
C GLU A 42 19.32 -21.73 16.04
N ASP A 43 20.05 -22.84 15.91
CA ASP A 43 20.72 -23.23 14.67
C ASP A 43 19.74 -23.74 13.59
N TYR A 44 18.61 -24.36 13.98
CA TYR A 44 17.55 -24.71 13.04
C TYR A 44 16.85 -23.45 12.51
N PHE A 45 16.51 -22.52 13.42
CA PHE A 45 15.91 -21.24 13.03
C PHE A 45 16.84 -20.36 12.17
N GLN A 46 18.16 -20.38 12.39
CA GLN A 46 19.12 -19.66 11.55
C GLN A 46 19.30 -20.30 10.16
N ASN A 47 19.20 -21.62 10.05
CA ASN A 47 19.27 -22.33 8.76
C ASN A 47 18.00 -22.15 7.90
N THR A 48 16.79 -22.12 8.50
CA THR A 48 15.54 -21.87 7.76
C THR A 48 15.36 -20.39 7.39
N ARG A 49 15.86 -19.45 8.22
CA ARG A 49 15.94 -17.99 7.95
C ARG A 49 16.71 -17.64 6.66
N SER A 50 17.53 -18.57 6.17
CA SER A 50 18.44 -18.38 5.04
C SER A 50 17.86 -18.83 3.68
N SER A 51 16.85 -19.72 3.64
CA SER A 51 16.43 -20.35 2.38
C SER A 51 15.65 -19.40 1.46
N LEU A 52 14.53 -18.82 1.93
CA LEU A 52 13.68 -17.96 1.07
C LEU A 52 14.43 -16.71 0.62
N ILE A 53 15.04 -15.97 1.55
CA ILE A 53 15.75 -14.72 1.22
C ILE A 53 16.89 -14.97 0.24
N SER A 54 17.62 -16.09 0.35
CA SER A 54 18.68 -16.43 -0.60
C SER A 54 18.12 -16.83 -1.98
N LYS A 55 17.00 -17.56 -2.02
CA LYS A 55 16.27 -17.89 -3.25
C LYS A 55 15.78 -16.60 -3.95
N LEU A 56 15.08 -15.73 -3.22
CA LEU A 56 14.57 -14.45 -3.73
C LEU A 56 15.70 -13.53 -4.22
N LYS A 57 16.82 -13.44 -3.49
CA LYS A 57 18.00 -12.68 -3.92
C LYS A 57 18.51 -13.12 -5.28
N ARG A 58 18.52 -14.43 -5.57
CA ARG A 58 18.94 -14.95 -6.87
C ARG A 58 17.96 -14.55 -7.97
N GLU A 59 16.66 -14.70 -7.71
CA GLU A 59 15.62 -14.28 -8.67
C GLU A 59 15.64 -12.76 -8.95
N PHE A 60 16.04 -11.95 -7.96
CA PHE A 60 16.08 -10.49 -8.08
C PHE A 60 17.36 -9.94 -8.70
N ALA A 61 18.44 -10.73 -8.80
CA ALA A 61 19.77 -10.23 -9.14
C ALA A 61 19.87 -9.52 -10.50
N MET A 62 19.04 -9.90 -11.46
CA MET A 62 19.04 -9.35 -12.84
C MET A 62 17.74 -8.59 -13.17
N ARG A 63 16.99 -8.18 -12.14
CA ARG A 63 15.66 -7.58 -12.29
C ARG A 63 15.71 -6.07 -12.09
N THR A 64 14.84 -5.38 -12.82
CA THR A 64 14.57 -3.97 -12.58
C THR A 64 13.95 -3.76 -11.20
N PRO A 65 14.12 -2.57 -10.59
CA PRO A 65 13.49 -2.25 -9.30
C PRO A 65 11.98 -2.48 -9.24
N THR A 66 11.28 -2.22 -10.34
CA THR A 66 9.83 -2.44 -10.48
C THR A 66 9.47 -3.92 -10.52
N GLU A 67 10.27 -4.75 -11.20
CA GLU A 67 10.10 -6.20 -11.16
C GLU A 67 10.40 -6.75 -9.76
N VAL A 68 11.47 -6.31 -9.10
CA VAL A 68 11.78 -6.71 -7.72
C VAL A 68 10.62 -6.32 -6.79
N LEU A 69 10.06 -5.12 -6.94
CA LEU A 69 8.89 -4.67 -6.16
C LEU A 69 7.67 -5.57 -6.40
N SER A 70 7.42 -5.94 -7.66
CA SER A 70 6.33 -6.84 -8.04
C SER A 70 6.50 -8.23 -7.41
N GLY A 71 7.72 -8.77 -7.41
CA GLY A 71 8.05 -10.03 -6.73
C GLY A 71 7.86 -9.93 -5.22
N VAL A 72 8.26 -8.82 -4.60
CA VAL A 72 8.07 -8.58 -3.16
C VAL A 72 6.58 -8.51 -2.80
N ILE A 73 5.79 -7.77 -3.57
CA ILE A 73 4.33 -7.71 -3.39
C ILE A 73 3.72 -9.11 -3.55
N ALA A 74 4.09 -9.85 -4.59
CA ALA A 74 3.61 -11.23 -4.78
C ALA A 74 3.94 -12.12 -3.58
N SER A 75 5.20 -12.11 -3.13
CA SER A 75 5.64 -12.92 -1.98
C SER A 75 4.88 -12.53 -0.71
N VAL A 76 4.76 -11.24 -0.39
CA VAL A 76 4.04 -10.80 0.82
C VAL A 76 2.55 -11.11 0.74
N SER A 77 1.91 -10.92 -0.42
CA SER A 77 0.50 -11.29 -0.62
C SER A 77 0.28 -12.79 -0.37
N ILE A 78 1.19 -13.64 -0.82
CA ILE A 78 1.15 -15.09 -0.56
C ILE A 78 1.31 -15.41 0.95
N HIS A 79 2.21 -14.70 1.65
CA HIS A 79 2.33 -14.87 3.10
C HIS A 79 1.04 -14.47 3.84
N ILE A 80 0.36 -13.42 3.39
CA ILE A 80 -0.89 -12.95 4.00
C ILE A 80 -2.02 -13.94 3.70
N ALA A 81 -2.19 -14.33 2.43
CA ALA A 81 -3.20 -15.28 1.99
C ALA A 81 -3.13 -16.59 2.79
N LYS A 82 -1.93 -17.13 3.02
CA LYS A 82 -1.72 -18.41 3.71
C LYS A 82 -2.09 -18.45 5.20
N SER A 83 -2.69 -17.42 5.79
CA SER A 83 -3.23 -17.53 7.15
C SER A 83 -4.28 -18.66 7.34
N ASP A 84 -4.76 -19.27 6.24
CA ASP A 84 -5.69 -20.40 6.18
C ASP A 84 -5.05 -21.77 5.78
N GLY A 85 -3.79 -21.79 5.34
CA GLY A 85 -3.04 -23.01 4.99
C GLY A 85 -3.11 -23.49 3.53
N ARG A 86 -3.81 -22.82 2.60
CA ARG A 86 -3.81 -23.17 1.15
C ARG A 86 -3.82 -21.92 0.27
N ILE A 87 -3.04 -21.93 -0.80
CA ILE A 87 -3.05 -20.87 -1.81
C ILE A 87 -3.89 -21.32 -2.99
N SER A 88 -4.89 -20.55 -3.38
CA SER A 88 -5.76 -20.85 -4.52
C SER A 88 -5.22 -20.27 -5.84
N GLU A 89 -5.60 -20.84 -6.99
CA GLU A 89 -5.22 -20.27 -8.30
C GLU A 89 -5.84 -18.88 -8.51
N GLU A 90 -7.03 -18.64 -7.93
CA GLU A 90 -7.69 -17.35 -7.94
C GLU A 90 -6.89 -16.27 -7.19
N GLU A 91 -6.22 -16.61 -6.09
CA GLU A 91 -5.32 -15.69 -5.38
C GLU A 91 -4.08 -15.34 -6.23
N ILE A 92 -3.54 -16.32 -6.94
CA ILE A 92 -2.41 -16.10 -7.85
C ILE A 92 -2.83 -15.21 -9.02
N ASP A 93 -4.02 -15.42 -9.58
CA ASP A 93 -4.55 -14.60 -10.67
C ASP A 93 -4.91 -13.19 -10.20
N ALA A 94 -5.40 -13.04 -8.96
CA ALA A 94 -5.58 -11.75 -8.31
C ALA A 94 -4.25 -10.98 -8.17
N ILE A 95 -3.18 -11.65 -7.73
CA ILE A 95 -1.84 -11.08 -7.66
C ILE A 95 -1.40 -10.60 -9.04
N LYS A 96 -1.44 -11.47 -10.05
CA LYS A 96 -1.01 -11.14 -11.42
C LYS A 96 -1.82 -9.97 -11.99
N PHE A 97 -3.13 -9.96 -11.77
CA PHE A 97 -4.00 -8.90 -12.24
C PHE A 97 -3.67 -7.56 -11.58
N ALA A 98 -3.55 -7.52 -10.24
CA ALA A 98 -3.20 -6.31 -9.51
C ALA A 98 -1.83 -5.77 -9.93
N LEU A 99 -0.84 -6.65 -10.06
CA LEU A 99 0.50 -6.27 -10.53
C LEU A 99 0.45 -5.73 -11.97
N LYS A 100 -0.31 -6.36 -12.86
CA LYS A 100 -0.46 -5.88 -14.24
C LYS A 100 -1.14 -4.51 -14.32
N THR A 101 -2.18 -4.29 -13.53
CA THR A 101 -2.90 -3.00 -13.49
C THR A 101 -2.02 -1.86 -12.97
N ARG A 102 -1.09 -2.16 -12.06
CA ARG A 102 -0.26 -1.14 -11.40
C ARG A 102 1.08 -0.93 -12.13
N PHE A 103 1.76 -2.01 -12.46
CA PHE A 103 3.13 -1.96 -12.99
C PHE A 103 3.20 -2.24 -14.50
N GLY A 104 2.07 -2.48 -15.16
CA GLY A 104 2.01 -2.76 -16.60
C GLY A 104 2.41 -4.19 -16.92
N GLN A 105 3.28 -4.38 -17.92
CA GLN A 105 3.74 -5.73 -18.30
C GLN A 105 4.70 -6.27 -17.24
N VAL A 106 4.28 -7.31 -16.53
CA VAL A 106 5.10 -8.04 -15.57
C VAL A 106 5.38 -9.44 -16.12
N GLU A 107 6.64 -9.91 -16.02
CA GLU A 107 7.01 -11.25 -16.49
C GLU A 107 6.28 -12.32 -15.66
N GLN A 108 5.36 -13.03 -16.32
CA GLN A 108 4.49 -14.01 -15.66
C GLN A 108 5.25 -15.18 -15.06
N LYS A 109 6.32 -15.63 -15.75
CA LYS A 109 7.18 -16.72 -15.26
C LYS A 109 7.85 -16.32 -13.95
N PHE A 110 8.47 -15.14 -13.91
CA PHE A 110 9.07 -14.60 -12.70
C PHE A 110 8.08 -14.54 -11.53
N ILE A 111 6.88 -13.99 -11.72
CA ILE A 111 5.87 -13.94 -10.64
C ILE A 111 5.47 -15.33 -10.17
N ARG A 112 5.30 -16.29 -11.09
CA ARG A 112 5.03 -17.68 -10.76
C ARG A 112 6.14 -18.29 -9.91
N ASP A 113 7.40 -18.08 -10.30
CA ASP A 113 8.56 -18.63 -9.59
C ASP A 113 8.63 -18.05 -8.16
N ILE A 114 8.39 -16.75 -7.99
CA ILE A 114 8.31 -16.12 -6.65
C ILE A 114 7.18 -16.69 -5.80
N VAL A 115 5.99 -16.88 -6.38
CA VAL A 115 4.85 -17.50 -5.70
C VAL A 115 5.20 -18.92 -5.24
N LEU A 116 5.82 -19.73 -6.10
CA LEU A 116 6.22 -21.10 -5.78
C LEU A 116 7.26 -21.15 -4.66
N LEU A 117 8.34 -20.36 -4.76
CA LEU A 117 9.38 -20.29 -3.73
C LEU A 117 8.82 -19.85 -2.38
N THR A 118 7.88 -18.90 -2.41
CA THR A 118 7.21 -18.41 -1.21
C THR A 118 6.28 -19.47 -0.63
N ARG A 119 5.49 -20.15 -1.47
CA ARG A 119 4.60 -21.24 -1.02
C ARG A 119 5.38 -22.34 -0.32
N GLU A 120 6.44 -22.85 -0.96
CA GLU A 120 7.35 -23.85 -0.40
C GLU A 120 7.86 -23.41 0.96
N HIS A 121 8.36 -22.18 1.06
CA HIS A 121 8.87 -21.65 2.32
C HIS A 121 7.81 -21.65 3.42
N ILE A 122 6.60 -21.17 3.14
CA ILE A 122 5.54 -21.11 4.15
C ILE A 122 5.06 -22.53 4.52
N GLU A 123 5.25 -23.55 3.67
CA GLU A 123 4.91 -24.95 4.02
C GLU A 123 5.88 -25.54 5.04
N GLU A 124 7.11 -25.02 5.08
CA GLU A 124 8.17 -25.44 6.00
C GLU A 124 8.14 -24.70 7.33
N ILE A 125 7.58 -23.49 7.39
CA ILE A 125 7.57 -22.65 8.59
C ILE A 125 6.22 -22.68 9.33
N GLY A 126 6.24 -22.55 10.66
CA GLY A 126 5.03 -22.43 11.48
C GLY A 126 4.34 -21.06 11.35
N GLU A 127 3.06 -20.98 11.77
CA GLU A 127 2.23 -19.76 11.71
C GLU A 127 2.92 -18.54 12.39
N ASP A 128 3.59 -18.75 13.52
CA ASP A 128 4.31 -17.70 14.25
C ASP A 128 5.50 -17.10 13.47
N SER A 129 6.02 -17.81 12.48
CA SER A 129 7.15 -17.41 11.64
C SER A 129 6.72 -16.63 10.39
N ILE A 130 5.42 -16.57 10.07
CA ILE A 130 4.90 -15.84 8.89
C ILE A 130 5.22 -14.35 9.00
N PHE A 131 4.93 -13.73 10.14
CA PHE A 131 5.17 -12.30 10.34
C PHE A 131 6.67 -11.93 10.23
N PRO A 132 7.60 -12.63 10.93
CA PRO A 132 9.03 -12.43 10.71
C PRO A 132 9.47 -12.59 9.25
N SER A 133 8.98 -13.61 8.54
CA SER A 133 9.32 -13.83 7.13
C SER A 133 8.89 -12.66 6.23
N ILE A 134 7.67 -12.15 6.41
CA ILE A 134 7.20 -10.95 5.67
C ILE A 134 8.13 -9.77 5.88
N VAL A 135 8.52 -9.53 7.13
CA VAL A 135 9.44 -8.45 7.49
C VAL A 135 10.79 -8.62 6.79
N GLU A 136 11.32 -9.85 6.72
CA GLU A 136 12.57 -10.15 6.03
C GLU A 136 12.48 -9.92 4.51
N VAL A 137 11.37 -10.29 3.88
CA VAL A 137 11.12 -10.08 2.43
C VAL A 137 11.03 -8.60 2.10
N ILE A 138 10.30 -7.80 2.89
CA ILE A 138 10.23 -6.34 2.68
C ILE A 138 11.60 -5.70 2.92
N ASN A 139 12.31 -6.10 3.98
CA ASN A 139 13.66 -5.59 4.25
C ASN A 139 14.68 -6.02 3.19
N LEU A 140 14.48 -7.13 2.49
CA LEU A 140 15.27 -7.48 1.32
C LEU A 140 15.08 -6.43 0.21
N TYR A 141 13.84 -6.08 -0.12
CA TYR A 141 13.57 -5.01 -1.08
C TYR A 141 14.26 -3.71 -0.70
N LEU A 142 14.05 -3.26 0.55
CA LEU A 142 14.64 -2.01 1.04
C LEU A 142 16.16 -1.99 0.90
N ARG A 143 16.85 -3.11 1.17
CA ARG A 143 18.32 -3.22 0.98
C ARG A 143 18.75 -3.20 -0.47
N LEU A 144 17.98 -3.79 -1.38
CA LEU A 144 18.29 -3.78 -2.83
C LEU A 144 18.06 -2.39 -3.46
N VAL A 145 17.23 -1.59 -2.81
CA VAL A 145 16.72 -0.29 -3.29
C VAL A 145 17.35 0.87 -2.52
N ASP A 146 18.15 0.61 -1.48
CA ASP A 146 18.85 1.60 -0.64
C ASP A 146 19.92 2.41 -1.39
N SER A 147 20.22 2.07 -2.65
CA SER A 147 21.00 2.94 -3.55
C SER A 147 20.21 4.13 -4.09
N LEU A 148 18.93 4.26 -3.72
CA LEU A 148 18.05 5.34 -4.11
C LEU A 148 17.98 6.38 -3.02
N ASP A 149 18.81 7.40 -3.16
CA ASP A 149 18.71 8.63 -2.39
C ASP A 149 17.24 9.04 -2.26
N THR A 150 16.78 9.14 -1.02
CA THR A 150 15.59 9.93 -0.66
C THR A 150 14.26 9.51 -1.29
N ILE A 151 14.03 8.23 -1.61
CA ILE A 151 12.63 7.76 -1.66
C ILE A 151 12.08 7.97 -0.24
N ASN A 152 11.05 8.81 -0.12
CA ASN A 152 10.31 8.88 1.13
C ASN A 152 9.76 7.47 1.40
N ARG A 153 10.32 6.78 2.39
CA ARG A 153 9.97 5.39 2.74
C ARG A 153 8.46 5.23 2.91
N GLU A 154 7.79 6.29 3.36
CA GLU A 154 6.34 6.36 3.47
C GLU A 154 5.62 6.16 2.12
N THR A 155 6.12 6.78 1.03
CA THR A 155 5.60 6.63 -0.33
C THR A 155 5.66 5.18 -0.78
N LEU A 156 6.82 4.55 -0.55
CA LEU A 156 7.02 3.16 -0.91
C LEU A 156 6.08 2.24 -0.11
N TYR A 157 5.90 2.50 1.19
CA TYR A 157 4.96 1.74 2.00
C TYR A 157 3.51 1.95 1.54
N LEU A 158 3.09 3.18 1.25
CA LEU A 158 1.75 3.43 0.70
C LEU A 158 1.49 2.64 -0.58
N LEU A 159 2.50 2.51 -1.45
CA LEU A 159 2.40 1.69 -2.65
C LEU A 159 2.30 0.20 -2.32
N ILE A 160 3.29 -0.33 -1.60
CA ILE A 160 3.39 -1.77 -1.26
C ILE A 160 2.11 -2.23 -0.56
N PHE A 161 1.72 -1.55 0.51
CA PHE A 161 0.57 -1.95 1.32
C PHE A 161 -0.76 -1.68 0.63
N GLY A 162 -0.83 -0.66 -0.24
CA GLY A 162 -1.96 -0.43 -1.13
C GLY A 162 -2.24 -1.62 -2.05
N VAL A 163 -1.20 -2.07 -2.77
CA VAL A 163 -1.34 -3.20 -3.71
C VAL A 163 -1.56 -4.52 -2.98
N ILE A 164 -0.85 -4.76 -1.87
CA ILE A 164 -1.07 -5.96 -1.03
C ILE A 164 -2.53 -6.05 -0.60
N TYR A 165 -3.12 -4.97 -0.09
CA TYR A 165 -4.51 -5.01 0.36
C TYR A 165 -5.50 -5.14 -0.80
N GLU A 166 -5.20 -4.53 -1.97
CA GLU A 166 -5.99 -4.73 -3.19
C GLU A 166 -6.01 -6.19 -3.65
N VAL A 167 -4.92 -6.93 -3.44
CA VAL A 167 -4.84 -8.37 -3.69
C VAL A 167 -5.63 -9.15 -2.63
N SER A 168 -5.47 -8.82 -1.35
CA SER A 168 -6.15 -9.53 -0.25
C SER A 168 -7.67 -9.42 -0.27
N ILE A 169 -8.24 -8.46 -1.02
CA ILE A 169 -9.69 -8.30 -1.18
C ILE A 169 -10.18 -8.74 -2.57
N ALA A 170 -9.36 -9.41 -3.38
CA ALA A 170 -9.70 -9.69 -4.76
C ALA A 170 -10.92 -10.62 -4.94
N ASP A 171 -11.19 -11.47 -3.94
CA ASP A 171 -12.39 -12.32 -3.85
C ASP A 171 -13.61 -11.56 -3.27
N GLY A 172 -13.40 -10.36 -2.74
CA GLY A 172 -14.40 -9.47 -2.17
C GLY A 172 -14.46 -9.45 -0.65
N GLN A 173 -13.69 -10.27 0.06
CA GLN A 173 -13.65 -10.27 1.52
C GLN A 173 -12.26 -10.63 2.04
N ILE A 174 -11.72 -9.79 2.93
CA ILE A 174 -10.50 -10.14 3.67
C ILE A 174 -10.85 -10.96 4.90
N ARG A 175 -10.13 -12.06 5.16
CA ARG A 175 -10.35 -12.90 6.34
C ARG A 175 -9.83 -12.22 7.59
N TYR A 176 -10.42 -12.52 8.75
CA TYR A 176 -10.05 -11.90 10.02
C TYR A 176 -8.55 -12.06 10.38
N LYS A 177 -7.97 -13.23 10.10
CA LYS A 177 -6.55 -13.49 10.33
C LYS A 177 -5.64 -12.66 9.42
N GLU A 178 -6.00 -12.53 8.14
CA GLU A 178 -5.29 -11.70 7.15
C GLU A 178 -5.34 -10.22 7.55
N GLU A 179 -6.51 -9.78 7.99
CA GLU A 179 -6.75 -8.42 8.46
C GLU A 179 -5.89 -8.09 9.69
N ILE A 180 -5.81 -9.01 10.67
CA ILE A 180 -4.90 -8.86 11.82
C ILE A 180 -3.44 -8.80 11.37
N LEU A 181 -3.03 -9.72 10.50
CA LEU A 181 -1.66 -9.81 10.03
C LEU A 181 -1.27 -8.53 9.25
N PHE A 182 -2.12 -8.05 8.36
CA PHE A 182 -1.95 -6.80 7.62
C PHE A 182 -1.80 -5.60 8.58
N GLN A 183 -2.67 -5.49 9.57
CA GLN A 183 -2.58 -4.41 10.59
C GLN A 183 -1.28 -4.50 11.40
N ARG A 184 -0.85 -5.71 11.76
CA ARG A 184 0.39 -5.96 12.50
C ARG A 184 1.60 -5.53 11.67
N ILE A 185 1.63 -5.85 10.38
CA ILE A 185 2.71 -5.45 9.46
C ILE A 185 2.71 -3.94 9.25
N CYS A 186 1.55 -3.32 8.99
CA CYS A 186 1.43 -1.86 8.88
C CYS A 186 1.97 -1.14 10.13
N SER A 187 1.65 -1.67 11.32
CA SER A 187 2.12 -1.11 12.58
C SER A 187 3.63 -1.27 12.76
N TYR A 188 4.20 -2.40 12.34
CA TYR A 188 5.65 -2.63 12.35
C TYR A 188 6.41 -1.63 11.47
N PHE A 189 5.91 -1.34 10.28
CA PHE A 189 6.46 -0.32 9.38
C PHE A 189 6.03 1.12 9.72
N ARG A 190 5.40 1.32 10.89
CA ARG A 190 4.98 2.62 11.43
C ARG A 190 4.04 3.41 10.52
N ILE A 191 3.18 2.71 9.77
CA ILE A 191 2.17 3.35 8.92
C ILE A 191 1.06 3.92 9.82
N PRO A 192 0.75 5.23 9.76
CA PRO A 192 -0.29 5.84 10.57
C PRO A 192 -1.66 5.17 10.37
N ARG A 193 -2.49 5.10 11.43
CA ARG A 193 -3.82 4.47 11.37
C ARG A 193 -4.72 5.10 10.29
N ASP A 194 -4.65 6.42 10.11
CA ASP A 194 -5.38 7.12 9.05
C ASP A 194 -4.97 6.65 7.65
N TYR A 195 -3.69 6.34 7.44
CA TYR A 195 -3.17 5.84 6.16
C TYR A 195 -3.60 4.39 5.95
N GLN A 196 -3.55 3.57 7.00
CA GLN A 196 -4.08 2.20 6.95
C GLN A 196 -5.56 2.22 6.56
N ALA A 197 -6.37 3.07 7.20
CA ALA A 197 -7.79 3.19 6.87
C ALA A 197 -8.02 3.66 5.43
N GLN A 198 -7.19 4.59 4.94
CA GLN A 198 -7.27 5.04 3.55
C GLN A 198 -6.92 3.95 2.54
N ILE A 199 -5.86 3.18 2.79
CA ILE A 199 -5.47 2.03 1.95
C ILE A 199 -6.65 1.08 1.78
N LYS A 200 -7.32 0.73 2.88
CA LYS A 200 -8.48 -0.17 2.85
C LYS A 200 -9.62 0.41 2.01
N ARG A 201 -10.02 1.65 2.27
CA ARG A 201 -11.11 2.31 1.52
C ARG A 201 -10.81 2.40 0.03
N SER A 202 -9.58 2.78 -0.34
CA SER A 202 -9.16 2.84 -1.74
C SER A 202 -9.18 1.46 -2.41
N ALA A 203 -8.80 0.40 -1.71
CA ALA A 203 -8.85 -0.95 -2.22
C ALA A 203 -10.30 -1.48 -2.38
N HIS A 204 -11.17 -1.23 -1.39
CA HIS A 204 -12.61 -1.53 -1.48
C HIS A 204 -13.24 -0.80 -2.67
N TYR A 205 -12.98 0.49 -2.82
CA TYR A 205 -13.44 1.28 -3.96
C TYR A 205 -12.97 0.68 -5.29
N ALA A 206 -11.67 0.37 -5.42
CA ALA A 206 -11.13 -0.25 -6.62
C ALA A 206 -11.76 -1.62 -6.92
N TYR A 207 -12.01 -2.45 -5.90
CA TYR A 207 -12.73 -3.71 -6.03
C TYR A 207 -14.17 -3.49 -6.51
N ASN A 208 -14.94 -2.60 -5.87
CA ASN A 208 -16.35 -2.36 -6.18
C ASN A 208 -16.54 -1.74 -7.57
N VAL A 209 -15.67 -0.80 -7.97
CA VAL A 209 -15.68 -0.23 -9.33
C VAL A 209 -15.44 -1.32 -10.37
N ARG A 210 -14.49 -2.23 -10.14
CA ARG A 210 -14.18 -3.35 -11.03
C ARG A 210 -15.32 -4.37 -11.09
N LYS A 211 -15.87 -4.77 -9.95
CA LYS A 211 -17.00 -5.71 -9.85
C LYS A 211 -18.20 -5.21 -10.63
N ASN A 212 -18.45 -3.90 -10.58
CA ASN A 212 -19.63 -3.31 -11.17
C ASN A 212 -19.48 -2.98 -12.67
N ARG A 213 -18.32 -3.23 -13.31
CA ARG A 213 -17.94 -3.15 -14.77
C ARG A 213 -18.58 -2.07 -15.68
N GLY A 214 -19.37 -1.14 -15.15
CA GLY A 214 -20.03 -0.03 -15.83
C GLY A 214 -19.65 1.33 -15.25
N PHE A 215 -18.62 1.37 -14.40
CA PHE A 215 -18.02 2.59 -13.85
C PHE A 215 -16.61 2.84 -14.40
N GLY A 216 -16.22 2.10 -15.45
CA GLY A 216 -14.91 2.23 -16.09
C GLY A 216 -14.76 3.61 -16.72
N TYR A 217 -13.55 4.18 -16.55
CA TYR A 217 -13.01 5.28 -17.32
C TYR A 217 -12.93 4.87 -18.79
N GLU A 218 -14.05 4.97 -19.50
CA GLU A 218 -14.06 4.91 -20.96
C GLU A 218 -14.41 6.29 -21.50
N ASP A 219 -13.70 6.58 -22.58
CA ASP A 219 -13.51 7.86 -23.22
C ASP A 219 -14.82 8.56 -23.61
N SER A 220 -14.73 9.87 -23.74
CA SER A 220 -15.81 10.74 -24.18
C SER A 220 -16.24 10.38 -25.60
N SER A 221 -17.23 9.50 -25.73
CA SER A 221 -18.08 9.43 -26.91
C SER A 221 -19.50 9.75 -26.49
N TYR A 222 -20.03 10.82 -27.06
CA TYR A 222 -21.42 11.25 -26.90
C TYR A 222 -22.35 10.13 -27.39
N GLN A 223 -22.86 9.32 -26.47
CA GLN A 223 -24.10 8.58 -26.70
C GLN A 223 -24.96 8.59 -25.44
N THR A 224 -26.03 9.34 -25.58
CA THR A 224 -27.15 9.54 -24.67
C THR A 224 -27.75 8.20 -24.24
N SER A 225 -27.39 7.75 -23.05
CA SER A 225 -28.19 6.83 -22.25
C SER A 225 -27.94 7.23 -20.80
N GLU A 226 -28.95 7.82 -20.16
CA GLU A 226 -28.82 8.14 -18.74
C GLU A 226 -28.43 6.87 -17.96
N PRO A 227 -27.44 6.95 -17.05
CA PRO A 227 -27.17 5.85 -16.14
C PRO A 227 -28.48 5.52 -15.41
N SER A 228 -28.85 4.24 -15.34
CA SER A 228 -29.98 3.84 -14.50
C SER A 228 -29.74 4.39 -13.08
N GLY A 229 -30.76 4.98 -12.45
CA GLY A 229 -30.61 5.66 -11.15
C GLY A 229 -29.92 4.79 -10.07
N GLN A 230 -30.05 3.46 -10.18
CA GLN A 230 -29.36 2.49 -9.34
C GLN A 230 -27.82 2.47 -9.53
N LYS A 231 -27.32 2.57 -10.77
CA LYS A 231 -25.88 2.66 -11.04
C LYS A 231 -25.31 3.94 -10.45
N GLU A 232 -26.00 5.06 -10.63
CA GLU A 232 -25.57 6.34 -10.06
C GLU A 232 -25.56 6.31 -8.53
N ALA A 233 -26.58 5.69 -7.91
CA ALA A 233 -26.65 5.49 -6.47
C ALA A 233 -25.49 4.63 -5.92
N ILE A 234 -25.12 3.56 -6.62
CA ILE A 234 -23.96 2.73 -6.25
C ILE A 234 -22.68 3.55 -6.37
N ARG A 235 -22.45 4.26 -7.49
CA ARG A 235 -21.25 5.10 -7.65
C ARG A 235 -21.12 6.14 -6.54
N PHE A 236 -22.24 6.78 -6.20
CA PHE A 236 -22.29 7.76 -5.14
C PHE A 236 -21.93 7.15 -3.79
N LYS A 237 -22.52 6.00 -3.44
CA LYS A 237 -22.20 5.25 -2.23
C LYS A 237 -20.70 4.89 -2.16
N GLU A 238 -20.15 4.30 -3.22
CA GLU A 238 -18.73 3.94 -3.27
C GLU A 238 -17.81 5.16 -3.14
N SER A 239 -18.23 6.30 -3.69
CA SER A 239 -17.46 7.54 -3.64
C SER A 239 -17.46 8.17 -2.23
N ILE A 240 -18.59 8.17 -1.52
CA ILE A 240 -18.62 8.63 -0.12
C ILE A 240 -17.86 7.66 0.79
N ASP A 241 -17.97 6.36 0.53
CA ASP A 241 -17.24 5.31 1.25
C ASP A 241 -15.73 5.49 1.07
N PHE A 242 -15.25 5.84 -0.13
CA PHE A 242 -13.84 6.14 -0.41
C PHE A 242 -13.27 7.23 0.51
N PHE A 243 -14.02 8.31 0.73
CA PHE A 243 -13.63 9.44 1.59
C PHE A 243 -14.04 9.29 3.06
N ASN A 244 -14.73 8.20 3.42
CA ASN A 244 -15.32 8.00 4.75
C ASN A 244 -16.29 9.13 5.13
N LEU A 245 -17.23 9.42 4.25
CA LEU A 245 -18.23 10.47 4.40
C LEU A 245 -19.63 9.86 4.57
N ASN A 246 -20.48 10.58 5.30
CA ASN A 246 -21.90 10.25 5.35
C ASN A 246 -22.62 10.77 4.10
N ALA A 247 -23.77 10.19 3.74
CA ALA A 247 -24.55 10.58 2.57
C ALA A 247 -24.94 12.07 2.55
N ASN A 248 -25.00 12.72 3.72
CA ASN A 248 -25.33 14.13 3.93
C ASN A 248 -24.09 15.04 4.18
N TYR A 249 -22.88 14.62 3.79
CA TYR A 249 -21.63 15.38 3.99
C TYR A 249 -21.71 16.87 3.62
N SER A 250 -21.00 17.72 4.37
CA SER A 250 -20.84 19.15 4.07
C SER A 250 -19.68 19.42 3.09
N SER A 251 -19.63 20.65 2.56
CA SER A 251 -18.48 21.08 1.76
C SER A 251 -17.18 21.07 2.55
N GLU A 252 -17.21 21.42 3.85
CA GLU A 252 -16.00 21.39 4.69
C GLU A 252 -15.53 19.95 4.95
N GLU A 253 -16.45 19.02 5.17
CA GLU A 253 -16.11 17.60 5.37
C GLU A 253 -15.44 16.99 4.14
N LEU A 254 -16.01 17.26 2.95
CA LEU A 254 -15.43 16.80 1.68
C LEU A 254 -14.05 17.41 1.44
N GLU A 255 -13.88 18.73 1.66
CA GLU A 255 -12.58 19.39 1.48
C GLU A 255 -11.53 18.87 2.48
N LYS A 256 -11.93 18.63 3.74
CA LYS A 256 -11.04 18.06 4.76
C LYS A 256 -10.60 16.64 4.38
N ALA A 257 -11.51 15.81 3.89
CA ALA A 257 -11.19 14.46 3.43
C ALA A 257 -10.25 14.51 2.21
N TRP A 258 -10.51 15.40 1.26
CA TRP A 258 -9.65 15.62 0.09
C TRP A 258 -8.23 16.08 0.46
N LYS A 259 -8.10 17.01 1.41
CA LYS A 259 -6.78 17.46 1.92
C LYS A 259 -5.96 16.30 2.49
N LYS A 260 -6.60 15.34 3.19
CA LYS A 260 -5.90 14.13 3.67
C LYS A 260 -5.32 13.30 2.53
N ILE A 261 -6.05 13.14 1.43
CA ILE A 261 -5.55 12.43 0.24
C ILE A 261 -4.40 13.20 -0.42
N ILE A 262 -4.54 14.52 -0.58
CA ILE A 262 -3.46 15.37 -1.12
C ILE A 262 -2.18 15.15 -0.31
N MET A 263 -2.28 15.19 1.03
CA MET A 263 -1.11 14.96 1.88
C MET A 263 -0.44 13.61 1.61
N MET A 264 -1.19 12.56 1.25
CA MET A 264 -0.64 11.23 0.96
C MET A 264 -0.04 11.13 -0.45
N TYR A 265 -0.72 11.67 -1.47
CA TYR A 265 -0.46 11.33 -2.87
C TYR A 265 -0.05 12.53 -3.75
N HIS A 266 0.09 13.75 -3.21
CA HIS A 266 0.46 14.92 -4.03
C HIS A 266 1.77 14.67 -4.81
N PRO A 267 1.82 14.98 -6.12
CA PRO A 267 3.01 14.73 -6.94
C PRO A 267 4.28 15.35 -6.37
N ASP A 268 4.22 16.58 -5.86
CA ASP A 268 5.39 17.26 -5.24
C ASP A 268 5.92 16.54 -4.00
N ARG A 269 5.15 15.71 -3.30
CA ARG A 269 5.69 14.91 -2.18
C ARG A 269 6.59 13.78 -2.67
N HIS A 270 6.43 13.39 -3.93
CA HIS A 270 6.98 12.18 -4.53
C HIS A 270 7.91 12.48 -5.72
N HIS A 271 8.26 13.75 -5.97
CA HIS A 271 9.06 14.16 -7.13
C HIS A 271 10.45 13.50 -7.21
N ASN A 272 11.03 13.11 -6.07
CA ASN A 272 12.30 12.39 -6.00
C ASN A 272 12.14 10.86 -6.08
N ALA A 273 10.90 10.35 -6.15
CA ALA A 273 10.68 8.94 -6.35
C ALA A 273 11.11 8.55 -7.77
N LYS A 274 11.41 7.27 -7.96
CA LYS A 274 11.63 6.73 -9.31
C LYS A 274 10.42 7.00 -10.21
N PRO A 275 10.63 7.21 -11.53
CA PRO A 275 9.55 7.51 -12.47
C PRO A 275 8.34 6.58 -12.33
N GLU A 276 8.58 5.28 -12.18
CA GLU A 276 7.51 4.28 -12.08
C GLU A 276 6.70 4.44 -10.78
N ILE A 277 7.35 4.77 -9.68
CA ILE A 277 6.69 5.00 -8.38
C ILE A 277 5.94 6.34 -8.40
N TYR A 278 6.53 7.37 -9.00
CA TYR A 278 5.91 8.67 -9.18
C TYR A 278 4.62 8.57 -10.00
N GLU A 279 4.66 7.85 -11.13
CA GLU A 279 3.49 7.61 -12.00
C GLU A 279 2.35 6.94 -11.24
N LEU A 280 2.67 5.91 -10.44
CA LEU A 280 1.69 5.22 -9.60
C LEU A 280 1.04 6.12 -8.55
N MET A 281 1.82 6.97 -7.89
CA MET A 281 1.31 7.94 -6.93
C MET A 281 0.43 9.00 -7.61
N ASN A 282 0.87 9.47 -8.78
CA ASN A 282 0.12 10.42 -9.59
C ASN A 282 -1.20 9.81 -10.08
N GLN A 283 -1.20 8.54 -10.51
CA GLN A 283 -2.43 7.83 -10.87
C GLN A 283 -3.41 7.81 -9.69
N LYS A 284 -2.95 7.44 -8.48
CA LYS A 284 -3.79 7.45 -7.27
C LYS A 284 -4.31 8.84 -6.93
N PHE A 285 -3.49 9.87 -7.10
CA PHE A 285 -3.89 11.26 -6.92
C PHE A 285 -5.02 11.66 -7.90
N LEU A 286 -4.85 11.33 -9.19
CA LEU A 286 -5.84 11.63 -10.24
C LEU A 286 -7.15 10.87 -10.02
N GLU A 287 -7.08 9.56 -9.73
CA GLU A 287 -8.24 8.72 -9.37
C GLU A 287 -9.03 9.39 -8.24
N SER A 288 -8.33 9.79 -7.17
CA SER A 288 -8.96 10.42 -6.00
C SER A 288 -9.54 11.80 -6.29
N LYS A 289 -8.86 12.59 -7.13
CA LYS A 289 -9.34 13.91 -7.58
C LYS A 289 -10.66 13.79 -8.32
N GLN A 290 -10.78 12.77 -9.17
CA GLN A 290 -12.01 12.53 -9.94
C GLN A 290 -13.18 12.15 -9.02
N VAL A 291 -12.95 11.33 -7.99
CA VAL A 291 -13.96 11.03 -6.96
C VAL A 291 -14.36 12.30 -6.21
N TYR A 292 -13.40 13.16 -5.87
CA TYR A 292 -13.67 14.44 -5.21
C TYR A 292 -14.54 15.37 -6.07
N GLU A 293 -14.18 15.60 -7.33
CA GLU A 293 -14.97 16.45 -8.23
C GLU A 293 -16.37 15.89 -8.48
N TYR A 294 -16.49 14.57 -8.58
CA TYR A 294 -17.78 13.88 -8.68
C TYR A 294 -18.67 14.17 -7.47
N LEU A 295 -18.19 13.96 -6.24
CA LEU A 295 -18.93 14.29 -5.02
C LEU A 295 -19.21 15.78 -4.87
N LYS A 296 -18.27 16.64 -5.26
CA LYS A 296 -18.44 18.09 -5.21
C LYS A 296 -19.61 18.55 -6.08
N SER A 297 -19.86 17.90 -7.20
CA SER A 297 -20.99 18.20 -8.09
C SER A 297 -22.37 18.02 -7.43
N TYR A 298 -22.44 17.22 -6.35
CA TYR A 298 -23.65 16.94 -5.57
C TYR A 298 -23.85 17.84 -4.35
N LEU A 299 -22.95 18.79 -4.09
CA LEU A 299 -23.15 19.77 -3.00
C LEU A 299 -24.34 20.70 -3.26
N ASN A 300 -24.62 20.98 -4.54
CA ASN A 300 -25.70 21.89 -4.98
C ASN A 300 -26.81 21.18 -5.75
N LYS A 301 -26.88 19.85 -5.67
CA LYS A 301 -27.85 19.02 -6.41
C LYS A 301 -28.47 17.96 -5.49
N PRO A 302 -29.67 17.44 -5.83
CA PRO A 302 -30.21 16.27 -5.16
C PRO A 302 -29.21 15.10 -5.22
N ARG A 303 -29.00 14.44 -4.09
CA ARG A 303 -28.07 13.31 -3.99
C ARG A 303 -28.77 12.01 -4.40
N PRO A 304 -28.08 11.08 -5.08
CA PRO A 304 -28.63 9.77 -5.40
C PRO A 304 -29.04 9.04 -4.12
N GLN A 305 -30.25 8.49 -4.11
CA GLN A 305 -30.72 7.65 -3.00
C GLN A 305 -30.28 6.22 -3.21
N PHE A 306 -29.77 5.60 -2.16
CA PHE A 306 -29.45 4.18 -2.09
C PHE A 306 -30.06 3.64 -0.79
N ASN A 307 -30.59 2.42 -0.86
CA ASN A 307 -31.03 1.72 0.34
C ASN A 307 -29.78 1.26 1.08
N ASN A 308 -29.73 1.51 2.40
CA ASN A 308 -28.70 0.99 3.30
C ASN A 308 -28.81 -0.53 3.42
#